data_AF-A0AAJ2MVL3-F1
#
_entry.id   AF-A0AAJ2MVL3-F1
#
_cell.length_a   1.000
_cell.length_b   1.000
_cell.length_c   1.000
_cell.angle_alpha   90.00
_cell.angle_beta   90.00
_cell.angle_gamma   90.00
#
_symmetry.space_group_name_H-M   'P 1'
#
loop_
_entity.id
_entity.type
_entity.pdbx_description
1 polymer ?
#
loop_
_entity_poly.entity_id
_entity_poly.type
_entity_poly.pdbx_seq_one_letter_code
_entity_poly.pdbx_strand_id
1 'polypeptide(L)'
;MWARAFAGIFAGFFLAAAATGLVTWLPPGPWQNALVPALISFVPLWMLAALWAFSFRRAGYAWLALAGSAAAGFGVLGLLRMAGAVQ
;
A
#
# COMPACT_ATOMS: atom_id res chain seq x y z
N MET A 1 19.39 5.67 10.50
CA MET A 1 18.18 6.39 10.06
C MET A 1 17.87 6.12 8.59
N TRP A 2 18.87 6.17 7.71
CA TRP A 2 18.78 5.79 6.29
C TRP A 2 18.07 4.47 5.99
N ALA A 3 18.37 3.39 6.73
CA ALA A 3 17.70 2.10 6.52
C ALA A 3 16.16 2.16 6.68
N ARG A 4 15.64 3.08 7.51
CA ARG A 4 14.19 3.30 7.70
C ARG A 4 13.62 4.20 6.60
N ALA A 5 14.40 5.18 6.15
CA ALA A 5 14.05 6.00 4.98
C ALA A 5 13.90 5.11 3.74
N PHE A 6 14.84 4.19 3.50
CA PHE A 6 14.74 3.21 2.42
C PHE A 6 13.55 2.25 2.59
N ALA A 7 13.20 1.87 3.83
CA ALA A 7 11.99 1.08 4.08
C ALA A 7 10.73 1.86 3.65
N GLY A 8 10.62 3.14 4.03
CA GLY A 8 9.51 4.00 3.63
C GLY A 8 9.45 4.22 2.12
N ILE A 9 10.61 4.41 1.48
CA ILE A 9 10.69 4.62 0.03
C ILE A 9 10.28 3.34 -0.70
N PHE A 10 10.91 2.20 -0.45
CA PHE A 10 10.66 0.98 -1.21
C PHE A 10 9.46 0.21 -0.68
N ALA A 11 9.53 -0.29 0.57
CA ALA A 11 8.44 -1.10 1.12
C ALA A 11 7.16 -0.26 1.32
N GLY A 12 7.28 1.01 1.70
CA GLY A 12 6.15 1.91 1.79
C GLY A 12 5.50 2.22 0.44
N PHE A 13 6.27 2.26 -0.66
CA PHE A 13 5.70 2.42 -2.01
C PHE A 13 4.81 1.24 -2.39
N PHE A 14 5.28 0.01 -2.15
CA PHE A 14 4.49 -1.18 -2.38
C PHE A 14 3.25 -1.25 -1.49
N LEU A 15 3.37 -0.85 -0.22
CA LEU A 15 2.23 -0.77 0.70
C LEU A 15 1.19 0.23 0.18
N ALA A 16 1.62 1.42 -0.23
CA ALA A 16 0.74 2.44 -0.77
C ALA A 16 0.04 1.97 -2.06
N ALA A 17 0.76 1.26 -2.94
CA ALA A 17 0.19 0.70 -4.16
C ALA A 17 -0.87 -0.39 -3.87
N ALA A 18 -0.61 -1.25 -2.88
CA ALA A 18 -1.59 -2.23 -2.44
C ALA A 18 -2.82 -1.56 -1.81
N ALA A 19 -2.62 -0.54 -0.97
CA ALA A 19 -3.69 0.20 -0.33
C ALA A 19 -4.55 0.97 -1.34
N THR A 20 -3.95 1.66 -2.31
CA THR A 20 -4.72 2.35 -3.36
C THR A 20 -5.47 1.37 -4.22
N GLY A 21 -4.88 0.22 -4.57
CA GLY A 21 -5.58 -0.87 -5.24
C GLY A 21 -6.82 -1.31 -4.46
N LEU A 22 -6.67 -1.60 -3.16
CA LEU A 22 -7.82 -1.99 -2.34
C LEU A 22 -8.90 -0.90 -2.26
N VAL A 23 -8.49 0.38 -2.20
CA VAL A 23 -9.43 1.52 -2.19
C VAL A 23 -10.13 1.69 -3.53
N THR A 24 -9.47 1.45 -4.67
CA THR A 24 -10.12 1.54 -6.00
C THR A 24 -11.28 0.58 -6.18
N TRP A 25 -11.24 -0.57 -5.51
CA TRP A 25 -12.26 -1.60 -5.60
C TRP A 25 -13.34 -1.49 -4.51
N LEU A 26 -13.24 -0.50 -3.62
CA LEU A 26 -14.23 -0.22 -2.57
C LEU A 26 -15.53 0.45 -3.09
N PRO A 27 -15.48 1.47 -3.97
CA PRO A 27 -16.70 2.11 -4.45
C PRO A 27 -17.43 1.24 -5.47
N PRO A 28 -18.76 1.06 -5.34
CA PRO A 28 -19.56 0.39 -6.36
C PRO A 28 -19.67 1.28 -7.61
N GLY A 29 -19.16 0.81 -8.76
CA GLY A 29 -19.27 1.54 -10.02
C GLY A 29 -18.15 1.23 -11.02
N PRO A 30 -18.11 1.94 -12.17
CA PRO A 30 -17.06 1.79 -13.17
C PRO A 30 -15.70 2.14 -12.56
N TRP A 31 -14.79 1.17 -12.53
CA TRP A 31 -13.45 1.33 -11.93
C TRP A 31 -12.64 2.47 -12.57
N GLN A 32 -12.94 2.87 -13.82
CA GLN A 32 -12.27 4.01 -14.46
C GLN A 32 -12.50 5.32 -13.71
N ASN A 33 -13.65 5.50 -13.06
CA ASN A 33 -13.93 6.71 -12.29
C ASN A 33 -13.11 6.75 -10.98
N ALA A 34 -12.67 5.60 -10.49
CA ALA A 34 -11.85 5.49 -9.28
C ALA A 34 -10.33 5.65 -9.55
N LEU A 35 -9.88 5.58 -10.82
CA LEU A 35 -8.47 5.73 -11.19
C LEU A 35 -7.88 7.07 -10.75
N VAL A 36 -8.54 8.17 -11.10
CA VAL A 36 -8.02 9.53 -10.81
C VAL A 36 -7.94 9.78 -9.30
N PRO A 37 -9.00 9.53 -8.50
CA PRO A 37 -8.91 9.63 -7.05
C PRO A 37 -7.83 8.73 -6.43
N ALA A 38 -7.63 7.53 -6.98
CA ALA A 38 -6.63 6.60 -6.48
C ALA A 38 -5.19 7.02 -6.77
N LEU A 39 -4.93 7.62 -7.93
CA LEU A 39 -3.64 8.22 -8.24
C LEU A 39 -3.35 9.41 -7.30
N ILE A 40 -4.38 10.20 -6.98
CA ILE A 40 -4.25 11.31 -6.04
C ILE A 40 -4.00 10.79 -4.62
N SER A 41 -4.71 9.75 -4.18
CA SER A 41 -4.58 9.20 -2.81
C SER A 41 -3.31 8.37 -2.60
N PHE A 42 -2.66 7.93 -3.68
CA PHE A 42 -1.37 7.24 -3.62
C PHE A 42 -0.29 8.03 -2.89
N VAL A 43 -0.10 9.31 -3.23
CA VAL A 43 0.97 10.13 -2.65
C VAL A 43 0.77 10.34 -1.14
N PRO A 44 -0.43 10.73 -0.64
CA PRO A 44 -0.72 10.78 0.78
C PRO A 44 -0.50 9.44 1.50
N LEU A 45 -0.98 8.34 0.92
CA LEU A 45 -0.81 7.00 1.51
C LEU A 45 0.67 6.60 1.59
N TRP A 46 1.45 6.93 0.57
CA TRP A 46 2.88 6.69 0.56
C TRP A 46 3.62 7.53 1.60
N MET A 47 3.25 8.80 1.75
CA MET A 47 3.79 9.65 2.82
C MET A 47 3.45 9.11 4.21
N LEU A 48 2.22 8.66 4.44
CA LEU A 48 1.83 8.03 5.71
C LEU A 48 2.62 6.74 5.97
N ALA A 49 2.84 5.90 4.96
CA ALA A 49 3.67 4.71 5.06
C ALA A 49 5.14 5.06 5.38
N ALA A 50 5.67 6.12 4.76
CA ALA A 50 7.01 6.62 5.06
C ALA A 50 7.11 7.16 6.50
N LEU A 51 6.14 7.94 6.96
CA LEU A 51 6.05 8.40 8.36
C LEU A 51 5.97 7.21 9.32
N TRP A 52 5.21 6.17 8.97
CA TRP A 52 5.08 4.96 9.77
C TRP A 52 6.41 4.21 9.90
N ALA A 53 7.25 4.18 8.85
CA ALA A 53 8.63 3.67 8.93
C ALA A 53 9.45 4.37 10.03
N PHE A 54 9.20 5.67 10.22
CA PHE A 54 9.81 6.51 11.25
C PHE A 54 9.16 6.41 12.65
N SER A 55 8.12 5.60 12.82
CA SER A 55 7.59 5.24 14.15
C SER A 55 8.42 4.14 14.84
N PHE A 56 9.03 3.22 14.09
CA PHE A 56 9.73 2.05 14.65
C PHE A 56 11.17 2.31 15.12
N ARG A 57 11.48 2.04 16.40
CA ARG A 57 12.85 2.19 16.94
C ARG A 57 13.93 1.36 16.23
N ARG A 58 13.62 0.17 15.70
CA ARG A 58 14.57 -0.66 14.92
C ARG A 58 14.17 -0.72 13.45
N ALA A 59 15.18 -0.60 12.58
CA ALA A 59 14.98 -0.64 11.12
C ALA A 59 14.41 -2.00 10.64
N GLY A 60 14.81 -3.12 11.25
CA GLY A 60 14.30 -4.44 10.89
C GLY A 60 12.78 -4.59 11.09
N TYR A 61 12.23 -4.05 12.19
CA TYR A 61 10.78 -4.07 12.42
C TYR A 61 10.03 -3.15 11.45
N ALA A 62 10.62 -2.01 11.06
CA ALA A 62 10.03 -1.14 10.04
C ALA A 62 9.91 -1.86 8.69
N TRP A 63 10.97 -2.57 8.28
CA TRP A 63 10.97 -3.37 7.06
C TRP A 63 9.96 -4.52 7.13
N LEU A 64 9.95 -5.29 8.22
CA LEU A 64 9.00 -6.39 8.40
C LEU A 64 7.55 -5.90 8.40
N ALA A 65 7.25 -4.80 9.11
CA ALA A 65 5.90 -4.25 9.16
C ALA A 65 5.45 -3.74 7.80
N LEU A 66 6.26 -2.94 7.10
CA LEU A 66 5.92 -2.38 5.79
C LEU A 66 5.86 -3.45 4.69
N ALA A 67 6.87 -4.32 4.60
CA ALA A 67 6.88 -5.38 3.61
C ALA A 67 5.81 -6.44 3.90
N GLY A 68 5.60 -6.79 5.17
CA GLY A 68 4.54 -7.73 5.58
C GLY A 68 3.15 -7.19 5.30
N SER A 69 2.89 -5.91 5.59
CA SER A 69 1.62 -5.26 5.25
C SER A 69 1.42 -5.11 3.74
N ALA A 70 2.48 -4.79 2.98
CA ALA A 70 2.42 -4.76 1.52
C ALA A 70 2.10 -6.14 0.94
N ALA A 71 2.80 -7.19 1.41
CA ALA A 71 2.55 -8.56 0.99
C ALA A 71 1.13 -9.01 1.35
N ALA A 72 0.62 -8.64 2.52
CA ALA A 72 -0.76 -8.90 2.91
C ALA A 72 -1.75 -8.17 1.97
N GLY A 73 -1.53 -6.90 1.66
CA GLY A 73 -2.39 -6.13 0.75
C GLY A 73 -2.43 -6.71 -0.66
N PHE A 74 -1.28 -7.08 -1.23
CA PHE A 74 -1.23 -7.79 -2.51
C PHE A 74 -1.83 -9.19 -2.43
N GLY A 75 -1.67 -9.90 -1.30
CA GLY A 75 -2.30 -11.19 -1.05
C GLY A 75 -3.82 -11.08 -1.09
N VAL A 76 -4.39 -10.07 -0.43
CA VAL A 76 -5.84 -9.80 -0.48
C VAL A 76 -6.30 -9.47 -1.90
N LEU A 77 -5.58 -8.59 -2.61
CA LEU A 77 -5.89 -8.28 -4.01
C LEU A 77 -5.83 -9.53 -4.90
N GLY A 78 -4.84 -10.41 -4.68
CA GLY A 78 -4.70 -11.68 -5.38
C GLY A 78 -5.86 -12.63 -5.09
N LEU A 79 -6.27 -12.74 -3.83
CA LEU A 79 -7.44 -13.55 -3.43
C LEU A 79 -8.74 -12.99 -4.04
N LEU A 80 -8.94 -11.67 -4.02
CA LEU A 80 -10.10 -11.04 -4.64
C LEU A 80 -10.12 -11.28 -6.15
N ARG A 81 -8.95 -11.23 -6.81
CA ARG A 81 -8.80 -11.58 -8.23
C ARG A 81 -9.15 -13.05 -8.49
N MET A 82 -8.69 -13.98 -7.65
CA MET A 82 -9.03 -15.40 -7.78
C MET A 82 -10.51 -15.68 -7.52
N ALA A 83 -11.14 -14.90 -6.64
CA ALA A 83 -12.58 -14.97 -6.38
C ALA A 83 -13.44 -14.34 -7.49
N GLY A 84 -12.83 -13.72 -8.51
CA GLY A 84 -13.54 -13.06 -9.61
C GLY A 84 -14.19 -11.73 -9.23
N ALA A 85 -13.90 -11.18 -8.06
CA ALA A 85 -14.43 -9.90 -7.59
C ALA A 85 -13.73 -8.69 -8.23
N VAL A 86 -12.65 -8.92 -8.98
CA VAL A 86 -11.70 -7.92 -9.47
C VAL A 86 -11.27 -8.36 -10.88
N GLN A 87 -11.47 -7.53 -11.90
CA GLN A 87 -11.12 -7.82 -13.30
C GLN A 87 -9.97 -6.94 -13.79
#